data_AF-A0A7V9HT03-F1
#
_entry.id   AF-A0A7V9HT03-F1
#
_cell.length_a   1.000
_cell.length_b   1.000
_cell.length_c   1.000
_cell.angle_alpha   90.00
_cell.angle_beta   90.00
_cell.angle_gamma   90.00
#
_symmetry.space_group_name_H-M   'P 1'
#
loop_
_entity.id
_entity.type
_entity.pdbx_description
1 polymer ?
#
loop_
_entity_poly.entity_id
_entity_poly.type
_entity_poly.pdbx_seq_one_letter_code
_entity_poly.pdbx_strand_id
1 'polypeptide(L)'
;ENSFDTIIELIEAMRESGIQPEHECFDAGHVANLDPLLHMGLLAEPLQISLVMGVTGGIRPVPRNVTVMSDQIPGGPEGANNWQVIGVSRDQWKLLASALVLGGNVRAGLEDNLYLPNGEMARSNGELIAKARGMAEDIGRRAASVTEARRMLGLPERGAAAASVPGAGD
;
A
#
# COMPACT_ATOMS: atom_id res chain seq x y z
N GLU A 1 -17.58 4.41 -6.76
CA GLU A 1 -17.28 4.51 -8.21
C GLU A 1 -16.04 5.37 -8.36
N ASN A 2 -15.06 4.96 -9.18
CA ASN A 2 -13.83 5.71 -9.43
C ASN A 2 -13.54 5.62 -10.93
N SER A 3 -14.12 6.51 -11.71
CA SER A 3 -13.82 6.61 -13.15
C SER A 3 -12.39 7.10 -13.37
N PHE A 4 -11.82 6.92 -14.56
CA PHE A 4 -10.50 7.49 -14.87
C PHE A 4 -10.48 9.01 -14.74
N ASP A 5 -11.54 9.71 -15.16
CA ASP A 5 -11.63 11.18 -15.01
C ASP A 5 -11.56 11.59 -13.53
N THR A 6 -12.29 10.88 -12.66
CA THR A 6 -12.23 11.10 -11.21
C THR A 6 -10.84 10.81 -10.63
N ILE A 7 -10.20 9.73 -11.08
CA ILE A 7 -8.85 9.36 -10.62
C ILE A 7 -7.83 10.44 -11.02
N ILE A 8 -7.91 10.94 -12.26
CA ILE A 8 -7.02 11.99 -12.76
C ILE A 8 -7.22 13.27 -11.95
N GLU A 9 -8.46 13.72 -11.75
CA GLU A 9 -8.78 14.92 -10.96
C GLU A 9 -8.19 14.84 -9.54
N LEU A 10 -8.31 13.68 -8.87
CA LEU A 10 -7.75 13.46 -7.54
C LEU A 10 -6.22 13.46 -7.54
N ILE A 11 -5.58 12.83 -8.52
CA ILE A 11 -4.12 12.81 -8.65
C ILE A 11 -3.58 14.23 -8.84
N GLU A 12 -4.21 15.04 -9.69
CA GLU A 12 -3.79 16.42 -9.95
C GLU A 12 -3.94 17.29 -8.69
N ALA A 13 -5.08 17.19 -7.99
CA ALA A 13 -5.29 17.91 -6.74
C ALA A 13 -4.28 17.50 -5.64
N MET A 14 -3.95 16.20 -5.54
CA MET A 14 -2.91 15.72 -4.62
C MET A 14 -1.53 16.25 -5.00
N ARG A 15 -1.18 16.26 -6.29
CA ARG A 15 0.09 16.80 -6.79
C ARG A 15 0.24 18.30 -6.46
N GLU A 16 -0.80 19.09 -6.70
CA GLU A 16 -0.82 20.53 -6.35
C GLU A 16 -0.65 20.76 -4.85
N SER A 17 -1.12 19.82 -4.03
CA SER A 17 -1.02 19.87 -2.57
C SER A 17 0.25 19.22 -2.01
N GLY A 18 1.13 18.68 -2.87
CA GLY A 18 2.33 17.95 -2.43
C GLY A 18 2.03 16.66 -1.66
N ILE A 19 0.90 16.01 -1.95
CA ILE A 19 0.45 14.76 -1.31
C ILE A 19 0.86 13.59 -2.20
N GLN A 20 1.56 12.61 -1.62
CA GLN A 20 1.84 11.34 -2.28
C GLN A 20 0.61 10.43 -2.16
N PRO A 21 0.05 9.92 -3.28
CA PRO A 21 -1.05 8.98 -3.22
C PRO A 21 -0.60 7.59 -2.72
N GLU A 22 -1.48 6.92 -1.97
CA GLU A 22 -1.46 5.47 -1.79
C GLU A 22 -2.57 4.86 -2.68
N HIS A 23 -2.19 3.96 -3.58
CA HIS A 23 -3.09 3.41 -4.60
C HIS A 23 -3.81 2.16 -4.10
N GLU A 24 -5.03 2.33 -3.62
CA GLU A 24 -5.89 1.25 -3.13
C GLU A 24 -6.46 0.41 -4.28
N CYS A 25 -5.83 -0.74 -4.55
CA CYS A 25 -6.16 -1.64 -5.65
C CYS A 25 -6.94 -2.85 -5.12
N PHE A 26 -8.21 -2.96 -5.50
CA PHE A 26 -9.13 -4.01 -5.05
C PHE A 26 -9.18 -5.24 -5.98
N ASP A 27 -8.53 -5.15 -7.14
CA ASP A 27 -8.39 -6.23 -8.11
C ASP A 27 -7.12 -6.03 -8.95
N ALA A 28 -6.65 -7.08 -9.64
CA ALA A 28 -5.46 -7.05 -10.48
C ALA A 28 -5.56 -5.99 -11.59
N GLY A 29 -6.77 -5.77 -12.12
CA GLY A 29 -7.04 -4.70 -13.09
C GLY A 29 -6.83 -3.29 -12.53
N HIS A 30 -7.03 -3.07 -11.23
CA HIS A 30 -6.75 -1.76 -10.62
C HIS A 30 -5.24 -1.49 -10.56
N VAL A 31 -4.43 -2.52 -10.31
CA VAL A 31 -2.96 -2.41 -10.34
C VAL A 31 -2.50 -2.10 -11.77
N ALA A 32 -3.03 -2.83 -12.76
CA ALA A 32 -2.72 -2.61 -14.17
C ALA A 32 -3.14 -1.21 -14.67
N ASN A 33 -4.17 -0.59 -14.07
CA ASN A 33 -4.56 0.78 -14.40
C ASN A 33 -3.51 1.84 -14.02
N LEU A 34 -2.47 1.48 -13.24
CA LEU A 34 -1.37 2.39 -12.91
C LEU A 34 -0.44 2.63 -14.12
N ASP A 35 -0.29 1.64 -15.01
CA ASP A 35 0.56 1.74 -16.21
C ASP A 35 0.21 2.93 -17.12
N PRO A 36 -1.06 3.11 -17.55
CA PRO A 36 -1.41 4.27 -18.37
C PRO A 36 -1.24 5.59 -17.61
N LEU A 37 -1.45 5.63 -16.30
CA LEU A 37 -1.27 6.85 -15.48
C LEU A 37 0.21 7.25 -15.38
N LEU A 38 1.11 6.27 -15.26
CA LEU A 38 2.55 6.48 -15.39
C LEU A 38 2.93 6.94 -16.80
N HIS A 39 2.39 6.31 -17.84
CA HIS A 39 2.67 6.67 -19.22
C HIS A 39 2.24 8.11 -19.57
N MET A 40 1.13 8.57 -19.00
CA MET A 40 0.66 9.95 -19.14
C MET A 40 1.46 10.97 -18.30
N GLY A 41 2.42 10.53 -17.48
CA GLY A 41 3.20 11.39 -16.60
C GLY A 41 2.39 11.97 -15.43
N LEU A 42 1.24 11.38 -15.10
CA LEU A 42 0.41 11.79 -13.97
C LEU A 42 0.93 11.23 -12.64
N LEU A 43 1.60 10.08 -12.69
CA LEU A 43 2.26 9.44 -11.56
C LEU A 43 3.77 9.42 -11.75
N ALA A 44 4.50 9.38 -10.64
CA ALA A 44 5.96 9.25 -10.63
C ALA A 44 6.37 8.20 -9.60
N GLU A 45 7.32 7.34 -9.99
CA GLU A 45 7.89 6.34 -9.10
C GLU A 45 8.85 6.98 -8.07
N PRO A 46 9.00 6.40 -6.86
CA PRO A 46 8.37 5.17 -6.40
C PRO A 46 6.90 5.37 -6.01
N LEU A 47 6.03 4.48 -6.50
CA LEU A 47 4.64 4.40 -6.09
C LEU A 47 4.50 3.72 -4.70
N GLN A 48 3.33 3.90 -4.10
CA GLN A 48 2.87 3.17 -2.93
C GLN A 48 1.54 2.49 -3.27
N ILE A 49 1.54 1.16 -3.33
CA ILE A 49 0.44 0.35 -3.87
C ILE A 49 -0.13 -0.57 -2.79
N SER A 50 -1.44 -0.49 -2.55
CA SER A 50 -2.13 -1.35 -1.58
C SER A 50 -2.96 -2.41 -2.30
N LEU A 51 -2.60 -3.68 -2.11
CA LEU A 51 -3.34 -4.82 -2.65
C LEU A 51 -4.43 -5.21 -1.65
N VAL A 52 -5.64 -4.71 -1.87
CA VAL A 52 -6.78 -4.87 -0.96
C VAL A 52 -7.59 -6.11 -1.35
N MET A 53 -7.74 -7.05 -0.42
CA MET A 53 -8.41 -8.33 -0.71
C MET A 53 -9.48 -8.67 0.32
N GLY A 54 -10.60 -9.21 -0.16
CA GLY A 54 -11.69 -9.68 0.70
C GLY A 54 -12.84 -8.70 0.89
N VAL A 55 -12.81 -7.53 0.23
CA VAL A 55 -13.99 -6.66 0.10
C VAL A 55 -14.97 -7.28 -0.92
N THR A 56 -16.27 -7.25 -0.61
CA THR A 56 -17.31 -7.68 -1.55
C THR A 56 -17.22 -6.89 -2.86
N GLY A 57 -17.08 -7.60 -3.98
CA GLY A 57 -16.92 -7.01 -5.31
C GLY A 57 -15.47 -6.88 -5.77
N GLY A 58 -14.49 -7.04 -4.86
CA GLY A 58 -13.07 -7.13 -5.21
C GLY A 58 -12.58 -8.57 -5.35
N ILE A 59 -11.27 -8.70 -5.48
CA ILE A 59 -10.59 -9.99 -5.63
C ILE A 59 -10.71 -10.84 -4.36
N ARG A 60 -10.72 -12.17 -4.56
CA ARG A 60 -10.83 -13.13 -3.46
C ARG A 60 -9.60 -13.09 -2.54
N PRO A 61 -9.77 -13.17 -1.21
CA PRO A 61 -8.68 -13.12 -0.24
C PRO A 61 -8.01 -14.49 -0.06
N VAL A 62 -7.27 -14.92 -1.07
CA VAL A 62 -6.49 -16.16 -1.07
C VAL A 62 -5.01 -15.88 -1.34
N PRO A 63 -4.06 -16.58 -0.70
CA PRO A 63 -2.62 -16.37 -0.87
C PRO A 63 -2.14 -16.25 -2.32
N ARG A 64 -2.63 -17.14 -3.21
CA ARG A 64 -2.27 -17.11 -4.64
C ARG A 64 -2.60 -15.78 -5.33
N ASN A 65 -3.63 -15.08 -4.86
CA ASN A 65 -4.03 -13.81 -5.46
C ASN A 65 -3.11 -12.67 -5.05
N VAL A 66 -2.34 -12.81 -3.96
CA VAL A 66 -1.26 -11.88 -3.63
C VAL A 66 -0.22 -11.87 -4.74
N THR A 67 0.25 -13.05 -5.17
CA THR A 67 1.16 -13.19 -6.31
C THR A 67 0.55 -12.62 -7.59
N VAL A 68 -0.70 -12.99 -7.92
CA VAL A 68 -1.38 -12.49 -9.12
C VAL A 68 -1.41 -10.97 -9.17
N MET A 69 -1.75 -10.31 -8.06
CA MET A 69 -1.79 -8.84 -8.01
C MET A 69 -0.39 -8.21 -7.96
N SER A 70 0.55 -8.81 -7.22
CA SER A 70 1.92 -8.29 -7.10
C SER A 70 2.66 -8.37 -8.44
N ASP A 71 2.36 -9.37 -9.28
CA ASP A 71 2.92 -9.50 -10.63
C ASP A 71 2.45 -8.40 -11.59
N GLN A 72 1.36 -7.68 -11.25
CA GLN A 72 0.87 -6.54 -12.05
C GLN A 72 1.49 -5.21 -11.64
N ILE A 73 2.31 -5.17 -10.57
CA ILE A 73 2.96 -3.93 -10.15
C ILE A 73 3.87 -3.44 -11.29
N PRO A 74 3.86 -2.14 -11.64
CA PRO A 74 4.78 -1.60 -12.63
C PRO A 74 6.24 -1.92 -12.25
N GLY A 75 6.97 -2.57 -13.15
CA GLY A 75 8.34 -3.07 -12.89
C GLY A 75 8.43 -4.36 -12.06
N GLY A 76 7.30 -4.99 -11.73
CA GLY A 76 7.20 -6.22 -10.96
C GLY A 76 7.32 -6.02 -9.44
N PRO A 77 7.09 -7.08 -8.64
CA PRO A 77 7.07 -7.00 -7.18
C PRO A 77 8.45 -6.74 -6.54
N GLU A 78 9.52 -6.94 -7.30
CA GLU A 78 10.92 -6.64 -6.93
C GLU A 78 11.43 -5.32 -7.56
N GLY A 79 10.55 -4.57 -8.22
CA GLY A 79 10.87 -3.30 -8.86
C GLY A 79 11.07 -2.13 -7.88
N ALA A 80 11.03 -0.91 -8.41
CA ALA A 80 11.26 0.31 -7.61
C ALA A 80 10.06 0.70 -6.72
N ASN A 81 8.88 0.15 -6.97
CA ASN A 81 7.64 0.54 -6.31
C ASN A 81 7.46 -0.15 -4.95
N ASN A 82 6.90 0.60 -4.00
CA ASN A 82 6.49 0.03 -2.73
C ASN A 82 5.10 -0.58 -2.89
N TRP A 83 4.91 -1.74 -2.28
CA TRP A 83 3.59 -2.35 -2.21
C TRP A 83 3.33 -3.00 -0.86
N GLN A 84 2.06 -3.13 -0.52
CA GLN A 84 1.59 -3.80 0.69
C GLN A 84 0.32 -4.60 0.44
N VAL A 85 -0.01 -5.51 1.36
CA VAL A 85 -1.30 -6.20 1.34
C VAL A 85 -2.17 -5.72 2.49
N ILE A 86 -3.45 -5.51 2.18
CA ILE A 86 -4.54 -5.30 3.13
C ILE A 86 -5.49 -6.49 3.00
N GLY A 87 -5.61 -7.29 4.06
CA GLY A 87 -6.52 -8.42 4.08
C GLY A 87 -7.71 -8.15 4.99
N VAL A 88 -8.93 -8.27 4.45
CA VAL A 88 -10.15 -8.00 5.20
C VAL A 88 -10.47 -9.14 6.16
N SER A 89 -10.81 -8.79 7.40
CA SER A 89 -11.26 -9.68 8.46
C SER A 89 -10.25 -10.82 8.75
N ARG A 90 -10.75 -12.02 9.03
CA ARG A 90 -9.96 -13.19 9.44
C ARG A 90 -8.94 -13.64 8.39
N ASP A 91 -9.11 -13.25 7.12
CA ASP A 91 -8.18 -13.58 6.07
C ASP A 91 -6.89 -12.74 6.11
N GLN A 92 -6.84 -11.67 6.90
CA GLN A 92 -5.66 -10.81 7.08
C GLN A 92 -4.38 -11.63 7.27
N TRP A 93 -4.34 -12.55 8.23
CA TRP A 93 -3.09 -13.18 8.66
C TRP A 93 -2.41 -14.02 7.59
N LYS A 94 -3.16 -14.82 6.81
CA LYS A 94 -2.58 -15.60 5.71
C LYS A 94 -2.11 -14.71 4.56
N LEU A 95 -2.79 -13.58 4.34
CA LEU A 95 -2.45 -12.63 3.29
C LEU A 95 -1.20 -11.82 3.65
N LEU A 96 -1.09 -11.36 4.90
CA LEU A 96 0.12 -10.71 5.40
C LEU A 96 1.33 -11.65 5.32
N ALA A 97 1.17 -12.92 5.73
CA ALA A 97 2.23 -13.91 5.60
C ALA A 97 2.70 -14.07 4.14
N SER A 98 1.76 -14.07 3.19
CA SER A 98 2.06 -14.18 1.77
C SER A 98 2.84 -12.96 1.25
N ALA A 99 2.40 -11.75 1.61
CA ALA A 99 3.08 -10.51 1.25
C ALA A 99 4.52 -10.48 1.81
N LEU A 100 4.67 -10.87 3.08
CA LEU A 100 5.95 -10.88 3.76
C LEU A 100 6.98 -11.79 3.06
N VAL A 101 6.56 -12.98 2.64
CA VAL A 101 7.39 -13.95 1.90
C VAL A 101 7.76 -13.44 0.50
N LEU A 102 6.84 -12.74 -0.17
CA LEU A 102 7.04 -12.16 -1.49
C LEU A 102 7.81 -10.82 -1.47
N GLY A 103 8.26 -10.36 -0.31
CA GLY A 103 9.02 -9.10 -0.17
C GLY A 103 8.17 -7.83 0.03
N GLY A 104 6.84 -7.92 -0.07
CA GLY A 104 5.92 -6.81 0.13
C GLY A 104 5.81 -6.34 1.59
N ASN A 105 5.21 -5.18 1.80
CA ASN A 105 4.87 -4.64 3.12
C ASN A 105 3.48 -5.14 3.57
N VAL A 106 3.08 -4.78 4.79
CA VAL A 106 1.83 -5.24 5.41
C VAL A 106 1.10 -4.12 6.12
N ARG A 107 -0.23 -4.12 6.01
CA ARG A 107 -1.13 -3.27 6.80
C ARG A 107 -2.00 -4.14 7.72
N ALA A 108 -2.13 -3.71 8.97
CA ALA A 108 -3.01 -4.33 9.95
C ALA A 108 -3.63 -3.25 10.83
N GLY A 109 -4.91 -3.41 11.16
CA GLY A 109 -5.62 -2.48 12.02
C GLY A 109 -7.09 -2.85 12.16
N LEU A 110 -7.75 -2.24 13.14
CA LEU A 110 -9.16 -2.48 13.46
C LEU A 110 -10.12 -2.05 12.34
N GLU A 111 -9.67 -1.18 11.42
CA GLU A 111 -10.40 -0.87 10.19
C GLU A 111 -10.60 -2.13 9.34
N ASP A 112 -9.54 -2.92 9.18
CA ASP A 112 -9.51 -4.05 8.26
C ASP A 112 -9.92 -5.36 8.95
N ASN A 113 -9.55 -5.55 10.22
CA ASN A 113 -9.77 -6.80 10.97
C ASN A 113 -9.87 -6.59 12.49
N LEU A 114 -10.85 -7.25 13.11
CA LEU A 114 -11.09 -7.20 14.56
C LEU A 114 -10.44 -8.35 15.34
N TYR A 115 -9.83 -9.35 14.68
CA TYR A 115 -9.48 -10.62 15.32
C TYR A 115 -7.99 -10.96 15.26
N LEU A 116 -7.44 -11.46 16.35
CA LEU A 116 -6.13 -12.11 16.41
C LEU A 116 -6.15 -13.47 15.68
N PRO A 117 -4.98 -14.07 15.37
CA PRO A 117 -4.93 -15.34 14.62
C PRO A 117 -5.63 -16.52 15.31
N ASN A 118 -5.75 -16.48 16.65
CA ASN A 118 -6.47 -17.46 17.44
C ASN A 118 -8.01 -17.26 17.42
N GLY A 119 -8.50 -16.22 16.74
CA GLY A 119 -9.92 -15.89 16.63
C GLY A 119 -10.46 -15.01 17.76
N GLU A 120 -9.65 -14.67 18.76
CA GLU A 120 -10.03 -13.70 19.80
C GLU A 120 -10.13 -12.30 19.22
N MET A 121 -11.04 -11.48 19.74
CA MET A 121 -11.11 -10.07 19.34
C MET A 121 -9.91 -9.30 19.89
N ALA A 122 -9.26 -8.54 19.02
CA ALA A 122 -8.19 -7.63 19.43
C ALA A 122 -8.76 -6.49 20.28
N ARG A 123 -8.04 -6.15 21.35
CA ARG A 123 -8.40 -5.08 22.28
C ARG A 123 -7.92 -3.71 21.81
N SER A 124 -6.99 -3.67 20.87
CA SER A 124 -6.44 -2.43 20.30
C SER A 124 -5.75 -2.68 18.95
N ASN A 125 -5.52 -1.61 18.20
CA ASN A 125 -4.61 -1.64 17.05
C ASN A 125 -3.20 -2.15 17.45
N GLY A 126 -2.74 -1.83 18.66
CA GLY A 126 -1.43 -2.25 19.16
C GLY A 126 -1.24 -3.76 19.20
N GLU A 127 -2.29 -4.54 19.49
CA GLU A 127 -2.21 -6.01 19.48
C GLU A 127 -2.08 -6.56 18.06
N LEU A 128 -2.83 -5.99 17.11
CA LEU A 128 -2.75 -6.37 15.70
C LEU A 128 -1.38 -6.03 15.10
N ILE A 129 -0.87 -4.83 15.40
CA ILE A 129 0.45 -4.37 14.98
C ILE A 129 1.56 -5.22 15.62
N ALA A 130 1.47 -5.52 16.91
CA ALA A 130 2.44 -6.39 17.58
C ALA A 130 2.49 -7.78 16.92
N LYS A 131 1.33 -8.34 16.55
CA LYS A 131 1.29 -9.62 15.83
C LYS A 131 1.90 -9.52 14.43
N ALA A 132 1.53 -8.50 13.65
CA ALA A 132 2.06 -8.29 12.30
C ALA A 132 3.59 -8.06 12.31
N ARG A 133 4.08 -7.29 13.27
CA ARG A 133 5.52 -7.09 13.51
C ARG A 133 6.22 -8.42 13.81
N GLY A 134 5.68 -9.22 14.72
CA GLY A 134 6.24 -10.53 15.04
C GLY A 134 6.36 -11.44 13.80
N MET A 135 5.34 -11.44 12.93
CA MET A 135 5.39 -12.21 11.67
C MET A 135 6.50 -11.75 10.72
N ALA A 136 6.79 -10.44 10.67
CA ALA A 136 7.90 -9.93 9.88
C ALA A 136 9.25 -10.36 10.48
N GLU A 137 9.38 -10.30 11.81
CA GLU A 137 10.57 -10.73 12.54
C GLU A 137 10.83 -12.25 12.40
N ASP A 138 9.76 -13.06 12.42
CA ASP A 138 9.83 -14.52 12.25
C ASP A 138 10.48 -14.95 10.91
N ILE A 139 10.43 -14.10 9.89
CA ILE A 139 11.06 -14.35 8.58
C ILE A 139 12.34 -13.55 8.34
N GLY A 140 12.93 -12.99 9.41
CA GLY A 140 14.21 -12.27 9.34
C GLY A 140 14.11 -10.82 8.84
N ARG A 141 12.91 -10.22 8.83
CA ARG A 141 12.71 -8.79 8.52
C ARG A 141 12.57 -7.98 9.80
N ARG A 142 12.48 -6.66 9.68
CA ARG A 142 12.14 -5.74 10.77
C ARG A 142 11.17 -4.67 10.29
N ALA A 143 10.42 -4.09 11.22
CA ALA A 143 9.65 -2.88 10.93
C ALA A 143 10.59 -1.71 10.58
N ALA A 144 10.19 -0.93 9.57
CA ALA A 144 10.82 0.34 9.26
C ALA A 144 10.49 1.37 10.36
N SER A 145 11.47 2.21 10.69
CA SER A 145 11.22 3.43 11.43
C SER A 145 10.44 4.44 10.57
N VAL A 146 9.86 5.46 11.19
CA VAL A 146 9.14 6.53 10.49
C VAL A 146 10.03 7.25 9.47
N THR A 147 11.31 7.47 9.79
CA THR A 147 12.28 8.11 8.88
C THR A 147 12.58 7.22 7.68
N GLU A 148 12.77 5.92 7.90
CA GLU A 148 13.00 4.97 6.82
C GLU A 148 11.77 4.85 5.90
N ALA A 149 10.58 4.77 6.48
CA ALA A 149 9.33 4.72 5.74
C ALA A 149 9.15 5.98 4.88
N ARG A 150 9.41 7.17 5.41
CA ARG A 150 9.39 8.41 4.63
C ARG A 150 10.32 8.36 3.43
N ARG A 151 11.57 7.92 3.63
CA ARG A 151 12.56 7.80 2.54
C ARG A 151 12.11 6.78 1.48
N MET A 152 11.59 5.64 1.89
CA MET A 152 11.08 4.61 0.97
C MET A 152 9.91 5.13 0.13
N LEU A 153 9.03 5.92 0.74
CA LEU A 153 7.84 6.50 0.10
C LEU A 153 8.11 7.81 -0.66
N GLY A 154 9.36 8.29 -0.72
CA GLY A 154 9.68 9.58 -1.34
C GLY A 154 9.13 10.81 -0.60
N LEU A 155 8.77 10.67 0.68
CA LEU A 155 8.18 11.75 1.49
C LEU A 155 9.25 12.62 2.17
N PRO A 156 8.99 13.92 2.36
CA PRO A 156 9.91 14.81 3.07
C PRO A 156 10.06 14.44 4.54
N GLU A 157 11.25 14.70 5.09
CA GLU A 157 11.51 14.56 6.53
C GLU A 157 10.64 15.51 7.36
N ARG A 158 10.16 15.02 8.51
CA ARG A 158 9.30 15.81 9.38
C ARG A 158 10.13 16.91 10.05
N GLY A 159 9.85 18.18 9.73
CA GLY A 159 10.56 19.34 10.30
C GLY A 159 11.37 20.14 9.28
N ALA A 160 11.58 19.62 8.07
CA ALA A 160 11.90 20.45 6.92
C ALA A 160 10.61 21.15 6.49
N ALA A 161 10.49 22.47 6.73
CA ALA A 161 9.44 23.25 6.11
C ALA A 161 9.49 22.99 4.59
N ALA A 162 8.33 22.72 3.98
CA ALA A 162 8.23 22.54 2.54
C ALA A 162 8.94 23.72 1.87
N ALA A 163 10.07 23.47 1.22
CA ALA A 163 10.71 24.48 0.40
C ALA A 163 9.70 24.86 -0.67
N SER A 164 9.29 26.13 -0.66
CA SER A 164 8.41 26.72 -1.65
C SER A 164 8.89 26.33 -3.05
N VAL A 165 8.01 25.73 -3.84
CA VAL A 165 8.22 25.55 -5.27
C VAL A 165 8.53 26.93 -5.86
N PRO A 166 9.66 27.15 -6.53
CA PRO A 166 9.93 28.41 -7.21
C PRO A 166 8.83 28.63 -8.25
N GLY A 167 8.21 29.80 -8.20
CA GLY A 167 7.10 30.16 -9.07
C GLY A 167 7.45 29.96 -10.54
N ALA A 168 6.42 29.58 -11.31
CA ALA A 168 6.44 29.70 -12.75
C ALA A 168 6.82 31.14 -13.10
N GLY A 169 8.00 31.31 -13.67
CA GLY A 169 8.46 32.55 -14.24
C GLY A 169 7.82 32.78 -15.61
N ASP A 170 7.42 34.04 -15.78
CA ASP A 170 7.03 34.81 -16.98
C ASP A 170 5.82 34.34 -17.82
#